data_AF-A0A936L6K3-F1
#
_entry.id   AF-A0A936L6K3-F1
#
_cell.length_a   1.000
_cell.length_b   1.000
_cell.length_c   1.000
_cell.angle_alpha   90.00
_cell.angle_beta   90.00
_cell.angle_gamma   90.00
#
_symmetry.space_group_name_H-M   'P 1'
#
loop_
_entity.id
_entity.type
_entity.pdbx_description
1 polymer ?
#
loop_
_entity_poly.entity_id
_entity_poly.type
_entity_poly.pdbx_seq_one_letter_code
_entity_poly.pdbx_strand_id
1 'polypeptide(L)'
;MTCISGGIENGALLDKGMLNHLTFINIITTGTTLKQFEWVLQFIENYQQYLAPQYRENFVHFSLAKLHFEKREYLQAQRLLMQFDYDDILFNLSAKSMLIKIYYEEGEYSALDSLLESLRTYISRKKTIAYHKNIYNNLIRFTKRLVRLNPYDREQKDKLRKEIDAANPLPGAQMVT
;
A
#
# COMPACT_ATOMS: atom_id res chain seq x y z
N MET A 1 -23.43 7.92 2.74
CA MET A 1 -23.11 7.81 1.31
C MET A 1 -22.94 9.20 0.65
N THR A 2 -23.60 10.24 1.16
CA THR A 2 -23.70 11.59 0.55
C THR A 2 -22.42 12.44 0.57
N CYS A 3 -21.48 12.22 1.49
CA CYS A 3 -20.33 13.13 1.64
C CYS A 3 -19.20 12.90 0.62
N ILE A 4 -18.99 11.67 0.14
CA ILE A 4 -17.93 11.37 -0.83
C ILE A 4 -18.43 11.64 -2.25
N SER A 5 -19.66 11.22 -2.57
CA SER A 5 -20.29 11.51 -3.86
C SER A 5 -20.53 13.00 -4.06
N GLY A 6 -20.99 13.72 -3.01
CA GLY A 6 -21.26 15.17 -3.10
C GLY A 6 -20.02 16.03 -3.36
N GLY A 7 -18.82 15.58 -2.99
CA GLY A 7 -17.56 16.26 -3.32
C GLY A 7 -17.05 15.97 -4.74
N ILE A 8 -17.45 14.83 -5.31
CA ILE A 8 -17.02 14.34 -6.64
C ILE A 8 -17.92 14.91 -7.75
N GLU A 9 -19.20 15.12 -7.47
CA GLU A 9 -20.23 15.48 -8.46
C GLU A 9 -20.13 16.94 -8.99
N ASN A 10 -19.35 17.82 -8.35
CA ASN A 10 -19.26 19.23 -8.75
C ASN A 10 -18.03 19.60 -9.60
N GLY A 11 -17.26 18.63 -10.11
CA GLY A 11 -16.03 18.91 -10.87
C GLY A 11 -14.90 19.56 -10.04
N ALA A 12 -15.08 19.69 -8.72
CA ALA A 12 -14.17 20.34 -7.79
C ALA A 12 -12.82 19.62 -7.61
N LEU A 13 -12.69 18.39 -8.13
CA LEU A 13 -11.48 17.57 -8.05
C LEU A 13 -10.57 17.71 -9.28
N LEU A 14 -11.06 18.34 -10.35
CA LEU A 14 -10.28 18.53 -11.57
C LEU A 14 -9.63 19.92 -11.54
N ASP A 15 -8.31 19.95 -11.45
CA ASP A 15 -7.55 21.18 -11.69
C ASP A 15 -7.20 21.24 -13.19
N LYS A 16 -7.75 22.23 -13.90
CA LYS A 16 -7.58 22.40 -15.36
C LYS A 16 -7.98 21.14 -16.17
N GLY A 17 -9.01 20.43 -15.72
CA GLY A 17 -9.49 19.20 -16.37
C GLY A 17 -8.64 17.96 -16.08
N MET A 18 -7.64 18.07 -15.21
CA MET A 18 -6.78 16.96 -14.80
C MET A 18 -7.02 16.62 -13.34
N LEU A 19 -7.02 15.32 -13.03
CA LEU A 19 -7.10 14.82 -11.68
C LEU A 19 -5.69 14.59 -11.13
N ASN A 20 -5.40 15.17 -9.98
CA ASN A 20 -4.16 14.90 -9.27
C ASN A 20 -4.09 13.41 -8.86
N HIS A 21 -2.97 12.76 -9.15
CA HIS A 21 -2.78 11.33 -8.91
C HIS A 21 -2.86 10.95 -7.42
N LEU A 22 -2.42 11.82 -6.49
CA LEU A 22 -2.56 11.60 -5.05
C LEU A 22 -4.03 11.69 -4.62
N THR A 23 -4.78 12.63 -5.20
CA THR A 23 -6.23 12.74 -4.95
C THR A 23 -6.96 11.50 -5.44
N PHE A 24 -6.62 11.00 -6.63
CA PHE A 24 -7.16 9.74 -7.16
C PHE A 24 -6.92 8.56 -6.20
N ILE A 25 -5.68 8.39 -5.73
CA ILE A 25 -5.32 7.32 -4.78
C ILE A 25 -6.01 7.49 -3.43
N ASN A 26 -6.14 8.71 -2.92
CA ASN A 26 -6.80 8.97 -1.65
C ASN A 26 -8.29 8.61 -1.70
N ILE A 27 -8.99 9.00 -2.77
CA ILE A 27 -10.39 8.65 -2.98
C ILE A 27 -10.57 7.12 -3.00
N ILE A 28 -9.71 6.42 -3.74
CA ILE A 28 -9.72 4.96 -3.83
C ILE A 28 -9.47 4.34 -2.45
N THR A 29 -8.46 4.83 -1.74
CA THR A 29 -8.12 4.38 -0.38
C THR A 29 -9.28 4.55 0.59
N THR A 30 -9.94 5.70 0.57
CA THR A 30 -11.12 5.95 1.40
C THR A 30 -12.27 5.02 1.01
N GLY A 31 -12.55 4.89 -0.29
CA GLY A 31 -13.62 4.03 -0.79
C GLY A 31 -13.42 2.56 -0.43
N THR A 32 -12.20 2.03 -0.58
CA THR A 32 -11.89 0.64 -0.20
C THR A 32 -11.95 0.42 1.31
N THR A 33 -11.51 1.41 2.11
CA THR A 33 -11.64 1.36 3.58
C THR A 33 -13.10 1.29 4.02
N LEU A 34 -13.98 2.01 3.30
CA LEU A 34 -15.42 1.96 3.49
C LEU A 34 -16.09 0.73 2.84
N LYS A 35 -15.30 -0.18 2.27
CA LYS A 35 -15.75 -1.39 1.54
C LYS A 35 -16.71 -1.09 0.38
N GLN A 36 -16.62 0.09 -0.21
CA GLN A 36 -17.43 0.50 -1.37
C GLN A 36 -16.76 0.07 -2.66
N PHE A 37 -16.52 -1.23 -2.82
CA PHE A 37 -15.62 -1.71 -3.85
C PHE A 37 -16.10 -1.47 -5.28
N GLU A 38 -17.39 -1.65 -5.52
CA GLU A 38 -17.96 -1.52 -6.86
C GLU A 38 -17.99 -0.06 -7.30
N TRP A 39 -18.24 0.83 -6.35
CA TRP A 39 -18.10 2.27 -6.57
C TRP A 39 -16.65 2.67 -6.86
N VAL A 40 -15.68 2.10 -6.12
CA VAL A 40 -14.26 2.36 -6.38
C VAL A 40 -13.85 1.89 -7.77
N LEU A 41 -14.32 0.72 -8.20
CA LEU A 41 -14.03 0.21 -9.55
C LEU A 41 -14.58 1.16 -10.62
N GLN A 42 -15.84 1.58 -10.50
CA GLN A 42 -16.45 2.56 -11.40
C GLN A 42 -15.72 3.90 -11.38
N PHE A 43 -15.27 4.36 -10.21
CA PHE A 43 -14.46 5.57 -10.10
C PHE A 43 -13.14 5.44 -10.86
N ILE A 44 -12.43 4.33 -10.71
CA ILE A 44 -11.18 4.07 -11.46
C ILE A 44 -11.46 4.11 -12.96
N GLU A 45 -12.49 3.39 -13.42
CA GLU A 45 -12.84 3.29 -14.83
C GLU A 45 -13.20 4.65 -15.45
N ASN A 46 -13.97 5.46 -14.73
CA ASN A 46 -14.48 6.73 -15.23
C ASN A 46 -13.44 7.86 -15.13
N TYR A 47 -12.60 7.87 -14.09
CA TYR A 47 -11.72 8.99 -13.80
C TYR A 47 -10.25 8.79 -14.20
N GLN A 48 -9.85 7.57 -14.59
CA GLN A 48 -8.48 7.31 -15.08
C GLN A 48 -8.07 8.20 -16.25
N GLN A 49 -9.02 8.58 -17.12
CA GLN A 49 -8.77 9.42 -18.29
C GLN A 49 -8.30 10.83 -17.93
N TYR A 50 -8.60 11.31 -16.72
CA TYR A 50 -8.16 12.61 -16.21
C TYR A 50 -6.77 12.57 -15.56
N LEU A 51 -6.16 11.38 -15.43
CA LEU A 51 -4.76 11.26 -15.01
C LEU A 51 -3.83 11.62 -16.18
N ALA A 52 -2.70 12.24 -15.85
CA ALA A 52 -1.64 12.53 -16.81
C ALA A 52 -1.22 11.24 -17.53
N PRO A 53 -1.16 11.21 -18.88
CA PRO A 53 -0.91 9.99 -19.64
C PRO A 53 0.34 9.22 -19.19
N GLN A 54 1.42 9.94 -18.87
CA GLN A 54 2.68 9.37 -18.39
C GLN A 54 2.59 8.61 -17.06
N TYR A 55 1.55 8.84 -16.27
CA TYR A 55 1.34 8.24 -14.96
C TYR A 55 0.13 7.31 -14.93
N ARG A 56 -0.84 7.50 -15.83
CA ARG A 56 -2.14 6.83 -15.81
C ARG A 56 -2.03 5.32 -15.59
N GLU A 57 -1.23 4.63 -16.40
CA GLU A 57 -1.12 3.18 -16.35
C GLU A 57 -0.63 2.70 -14.97
N ASN A 58 0.51 3.21 -14.50
CA ASN A 58 1.10 2.84 -13.21
C ASN A 58 0.13 3.08 -12.03
N PHE A 59 -0.56 4.23 -12.04
CA PHE A 59 -1.47 4.60 -10.95
C PHE A 59 -2.79 3.82 -10.97
N VAL A 60 -3.35 3.56 -12.15
CA VAL A 60 -4.53 2.69 -12.31
C VAL A 60 -4.19 1.28 -11.87
N HIS A 61 -3.03 0.78 -12.27
CA HIS A 61 -2.58 -0.56 -11.93
C HIS A 61 -2.40 -0.75 -10.42
N PHE A 62 -1.69 0.19 -9.77
CA PHE A 62 -1.56 0.22 -8.31
C PHE A 62 -2.92 0.28 -7.60
N SER A 63 -3.84 1.08 -8.14
CA SER A 63 -5.18 1.24 -7.59
C SER A 63 -6.01 -0.03 -7.66
N LEU A 64 -5.96 -0.74 -8.79
CA LEU A 64 -6.61 -2.04 -8.96
C LEU A 64 -6.00 -3.08 -8.03
N ALA A 65 -4.67 -3.11 -7.87
CA ALA A 65 -4.01 -3.98 -6.92
C ALA A 65 -4.51 -3.74 -5.49
N LYS A 66 -4.65 -2.47 -5.10
CA LYS A 66 -5.21 -2.09 -3.79
C LYS A 66 -6.66 -2.54 -3.63
N LEU A 67 -7.49 -2.34 -4.66
CA LEU A 67 -8.88 -2.79 -4.65
C LEU A 67 -8.98 -4.30 -4.42
N HIS A 68 -8.23 -5.10 -5.18
CA HIS A 68 -8.18 -6.55 -5.04
C HIS A 68 -7.64 -6.97 -3.66
N PHE A 69 -6.59 -6.31 -3.17
CA PHE A 69 -6.02 -6.57 -1.85
C PHE A 69 -7.06 -6.37 -0.73
N GLU A 70 -7.81 -5.27 -0.76
CA GLU A 70 -8.84 -4.99 0.25
C GLU A 70 -10.06 -5.92 0.13
N LYS A 71 -10.32 -6.46 -1.07
CA LYS A 71 -11.27 -7.57 -1.30
C LYS A 71 -10.76 -8.94 -0.82
N ARG A 72 -9.49 -9.05 -0.42
CA ARG A 72 -8.77 -10.31 -0.14
C ARG A 72 -8.60 -11.22 -1.37
N GLU A 73 -8.63 -10.64 -2.56
CA GLU A 73 -8.35 -11.30 -3.83
C GLU A 73 -6.84 -11.28 -4.08
N TYR A 74 -6.10 -12.01 -3.23
CA TYR A 74 -4.66 -11.87 -3.11
C TYR A 74 -3.88 -12.28 -4.37
N LEU A 75 -4.34 -13.30 -5.09
CA LEU A 75 -3.68 -13.73 -6.32
C LEU A 75 -3.72 -12.62 -7.40
N GLN A 76 -4.87 -11.96 -7.55
CA GLN A 76 -5.07 -10.86 -8.49
C GLN A 76 -4.23 -9.66 -8.06
N ALA A 77 -4.26 -9.30 -6.78
CA ALA A 77 -3.44 -8.23 -6.23
C ALA A 77 -1.93 -8.48 -6.47
N GLN A 78 -1.43 -9.69 -6.19
CA GLN A 78 -0.03 -10.04 -6.42
C GLN A 78 0.36 -9.91 -7.88
N ARG A 79 -0.45 -10.45 -8.81
CA ARG A 79 -0.18 -10.36 -10.26
C ARG A 79 0.01 -8.92 -10.69
N LEU A 80 -0.86 -8.03 -10.21
CA LEU A 80 -0.76 -6.61 -10.52
C LEU A 80 0.50 -5.99 -9.89
N LEU A 81 0.76 -6.25 -8.61
CA LEU A 81 1.93 -5.70 -7.91
C LEU A 81 3.28 -6.13 -8.50
N MET A 82 3.35 -7.27 -9.17
CA MET A 82 4.57 -7.80 -9.80
C MET A 82 4.79 -7.33 -11.24
N GLN A 83 3.75 -6.82 -11.92
CA GLN A 83 3.84 -6.47 -13.34
C GLN A 83 4.51 -5.11 -13.61
N PHE A 84 4.55 -4.22 -12.61
CA PHE A 84 4.99 -2.84 -12.81
C PHE A 84 6.13 -2.42 -11.89
N ASP A 85 7.17 -1.86 -12.51
CA ASP A 85 8.17 -1.06 -11.82
C ASP A 85 7.65 0.37 -11.66
N TYR A 86 7.24 0.70 -10.43
CA TYR A 86 6.81 2.06 -10.10
C TYR A 86 8.01 3.01 -10.12
N ASP A 87 7.97 4.02 -11.01
CA ASP A 87 8.97 5.09 -11.09
C ASP A 87 9.06 5.88 -9.77
N ASP A 88 7.92 6.06 -9.12
CA ASP A 88 7.82 6.72 -7.84
C ASP A 88 8.21 5.76 -6.70
N ILE A 89 9.19 6.21 -5.91
CA ILE A 89 9.78 5.42 -4.82
C ILE A 89 8.74 5.09 -3.75
N LEU A 90 7.82 6.01 -3.42
CA LEU A 90 6.81 5.79 -2.39
C LEU A 90 5.79 4.74 -2.84
N PHE A 91 5.37 4.78 -4.11
CA PHE A 91 4.50 3.75 -4.68
C PHE A 91 5.18 2.38 -4.72
N ASN A 92 6.45 2.32 -5.11
CA ASN A 92 7.22 1.08 -5.09
C ASN A 92 7.27 0.46 -3.68
N LEU A 93 7.54 1.29 -2.67
CA LEU A 93 7.62 0.85 -1.29
C LEU A 93 6.22 0.46 -0.73
N SER A 94 5.17 1.15 -1.14
CA SER A 94 3.78 0.82 -0.79
C SER A 94 3.35 -0.51 -1.41
N ALA A 95 3.68 -0.75 -2.68
CA ALA A 95 3.42 -2.02 -3.37
C ALA A 95 4.13 -3.19 -2.69
N LYS A 96 5.41 -3.01 -2.33
CA LYS A 96 6.17 -4.03 -1.56
C LYS A 96 5.58 -4.27 -0.18
N SER A 97 5.06 -3.24 0.49
CA SER A 97 4.36 -3.41 1.77
C SER A 97 3.09 -4.23 1.63
N MET A 98 2.35 -4.05 0.53
CA MET A 98 1.17 -4.83 0.22
C MET A 98 1.54 -6.29 -0.06
N LEU A 99 2.57 -6.54 -0.87
CA LEU A 99 3.10 -7.89 -1.10
C LEU A 99 3.56 -8.58 0.19
N ILE A 100 4.22 -7.85 1.10
CA ILE A 100 4.60 -8.38 2.43
C ILE A 100 3.37 -8.89 3.19
N LYS A 101 2.30 -8.08 3.25
CA LYS A 101 1.05 -8.47 3.92
C LYS A 101 0.45 -9.70 3.25
N ILE A 102 0.39 -9.71 1.92
CA ILE A 102 -0.17 -10.84 1.18
C ILE A 102 0.61 -12.13 1.47
N TYR A 103 1.94 -12.13 1.35
CA TYR A 103 2.73 -13.34 1.63
C TYR A 103 2.61 -13.80 3.07
N TYR A 104 2.44 -12.87 4.01
CA TYR A 104 2.19 -13.22 5.40
C TYR A 104 0.83 -13.91 5.59
N GLU A 105 -0.25 -13.35 5.01
CA GLU A 105 -1.60 -13.91 5.11
C GLU A 105 -1.72 -15.29 4.42
N GLU A 106 -1.06 -15.46 3.27
CA GLU A 106 -1.06 -16.73 2.53
C GLU A 106 -0.08 -17.78 3.10
N GLY A 107 0.72 -17.42 4.12
CA GLY A 107 1.71 -18.33 4.71
C GLY A 107 2.94 -18.61 3.82
N GLU A 108 3.15 -17.81 2.78
CA GLU A 108 4.25 -17.90 1.81
C GLU A 108 5.57 -17.33 2.38
N TYR A 109 6.03 -17.89 3.49
CA TYR A 109 7.13 -17.31 4.28
C TYR A 109 8.48 -17.30 3.57
N SER A 110 8.73 -18.22 2.64
CA SER A 110 9.96 -18.24 1.83
C SER A 110 9.99 -17.05 0.85
N ALA A 111 8.88 -16.78 0.17
CA ALA A 111 8.72 -15.61 -0.69
C ALA A 111 8.80 -14.31 0.13
N LEU A 112 8.19 -14.31 1.32
CA LEU A 112 8.26 -13.19 2.24
C LEU A 112 9.70 -12.86 2.66
N ASP A 113 10.50 -13.82 3.10
CA ASP A 113 11.88 -13.53 3.52
C ASP A 113 12.74 -13.01 2.35
N SER A 114 12.55 -13.58 1.16
CA SER A 114 13.20 -13.11 -0.07
C SER A 114 12.81 -11.66 -0.41
N LEU A 115 11.52 -11.32 -0.29
CA LEU A 115 11.04 -9.95 -0.48
C LEU A 115 11.62 -9.00 0.56
N LEU A 116 11.70 -9.41 1.84
CA LEU A 116 12.25 -8.58 2.91
C LEU A 116 13.75 -8.28 2.69
N GLU A 117 14.54 -9.23 2.21
CA GLU A 117 15.96 -9.02 1.89
C GLU A 117 16.16 -8.11 0.67
N SER A 118 15.37 -8.30 -0.37
CA SER A 118 15.41 -7.42 -1.55
C SER A 118 14.99 -5.99 -1.20
N LEU A 119 13.95 -5.82 -0.37
CA LEU A 119 13.49 -4.52 0.12
C LEU A 119 14.56 -3.83 0.97
N ARG A 120 15.22 -4.57 1.88
CA ARG A 120 16.36 -4.05 2.67
C ARG A 120 17.46 -3.49 1.77
N THR A 121 17.84 -4.24 0.73
CA THR A 121 18.87 -3.83 -0.23
C THR A 121 18.43 -2.63 -1.07
N TYR A 122 17.17 -2.59 -1.47
CA TYR A 122 16.61 -1.46 -2.22
C TYR A 122 16.66 -0.16 -1.41
N ILE A 123 16.21 -0.20 -0.15
CA ILE A 123 16.19 0.98 0.74
C ILE A 123 17.60 1.45 1.08
N SER A 124 18.55 0.54 1.29
CA SER A 124 19.91 0.92 1.66
C SER A 124 20.60 1.77 0.60
N ARG A 125 20.29 1.52 -0.69
CA ARG A 125 20.85 2.23 -1.85
C ARG A 125 20.22 3.62 -2.10
N LYS A 126 19.00 3.88 -1.61
CA LYS A 126 18.28 5.15 -1.87
C LYS A 126 18.62 6.19 -0.79
N LYS A 127 19.44 7.19 -1.14
CA LYS A 127 19.88 8.26 -0.23
C LYS A 127 18.78 9.27 0.13
N THR A 128 17.80 9.46 -0.75
CA THR A 128 16.77 10.53 -0.68
C THR A 128 15.63 10.25 0.31
N ILE A 129 15.57 9.07 0.93
CA ILE A 129 14.41 8.63 1.73
C ILE A 129 14.74 8.47 3.22
N ALA A 130 15.60 9.34 3.79
CA ALA A 130 16.13 9.18 5.15
C ALA A 130 15.04 8.91 6.22
N TYR A 131 13.89 9.59 6.13
CA TYR A 131 12.78 9.38 7.05
C TYR A 131 12.05 8.05 6.81
N HIS A 132 11.68 7.74 5.57
CA HIS A 132 11.02 6.47 5.23
C HIS A 132 11.91 5.26 5.46
N LYS A 133 13.23 5.40 5.31
CA LYS A 133 14.20 4.32 5.55
C LYS A 133 14.03 3.69 6.93
N ASN A 134 13.82 4.51 7.96
CA ASN A 134 13.61 4.01 9.32
C ASN A 134 12.28 3.26 9.46
N ILE A 135 11.21 3.75 8.80
CA ILE A 135 9.89 3.10 8.77
C ILE A 135 10.01 1.69 8.17
N TYR A 136 10.62 1.59 7.00
CA TYR A 136 10.71 0.32 6.30
C TYR A 136 11.73 -0.63 6.94
N ASN A 137 12.78 -0.12 7.58
CA ASN A 137 13.66 -0.95 8.41
C ASN A 137 12.90 -1.53 9.60
N ASN A 138 12.05 -0.73 10.25
CA ASN A 138 11.17 -1.21 11.32
C ASN A 138 10.19 -2.26 10.78
N LEU A 139 9.55 -2.02 9.63
CA LEU A 139 8.68 -2.98 8.96
C LEU A 139 9.39 -4.32 8.72
N ILE A 140 10.59 -4.28 8.14
CA ILE A 140 11.38 -5.50 7.88
C ILE A 140 11.71 -6.22 9.18
N ARG A 141 12.24 -5.49 10.18
CA ARG A 141 12.63 -6.06 11.47
C ARG A 141 11.44 -6.72 12.18
N PHE A 142 10.31 -6.03 12.26
CA PHE A 142 9.14 -6.55 12.96
C PHE A 142 8.47 -7.70 12.20
N THR A 143 8.41 -7.65 10.87
CA THR A 143 7.89 -8.76 10.06
C THR A 143 8.72 -10.03 10.25
N LYS A 144 10.05 -9.93 10.22
CA LYS A 144 10.93 -11.09 10.47
C LYS A 144 10.74 -11.69 11.86
N ARG A 145 10.50 -10.86 12.87
CA ARG A 145 10.21 -11.34 14.24
C ARG A 145 8.84 -11.98 14.34
N LEU A 146 7.84 -11.42 13.66
CA LEU A 146 6.48 -11.94 13.63
C LEU A 146 6.43 -13.35 13.04
N VAL A 147 7.11 -13.58 11.92
CA VAL A 147 7.18 -14.91 11.25
C VAL A 147 7.85 -15.97 12.13
N ARG A 148 8.83 -15.57 12.95
CA ARG A 148 9.56 -16.48 13.85
C ARG A 148 8.89 -16.69 15.19
N LEU A 149 7.82 -15.95 15.48
CA LEU A 149 7.19 -15.95 16.77
C LEU A 149 6.40 -17.25 16.98
N ASN A 150 6.55 -17.87 18.16
CA ASN A 150 5.71 -19.00 18.52
C ASN A 150 4.24 -18.52 18.68
N PRO A 151 3.27 -19.06 17.92
CA PRO A 151 1.87 -18.67 18.01
C PRO A 151 1.24 -18.88 19.40
N TYR A 152 1.80 -19.75 20.22
CA TYR A 152 1.26 -20.08 21.54
C TYR A 152 1.90 -19.27 22.68
N ASP A 153 2.96 -18.51 22.40
CA ASP A 153 3.65 -17.70 23.41
C ASP A 153 3.04 -16.29 23.49
N ARG A 154 2.10 -16.13 24.42
CA ARG A 154 1.39 -14.86 24.64
C ARG A 154 2.32 -13.75 25.16
N GLU A 155 3.31 -14.08 25.97
CA GLU A 155 4.23 -13.09 26.55
C GLU A 155 5.13 -12.49 25.46
N GLN A 156 5.68 -13.33 24.59
CA GLN A 156 6.48 -12.85 23.45
C GLN A 156 5.63 -12.03 22.46
N LYS A 157 4.35 -12.38 22.25
CA LYS A 157 3.42 -11.57 21.44
C LYS A 157 3.23 -10.19 22.03
N ASP A 158 2.91 -10.11 23.32
CA ASP A 158 2.67 -8.84 23.99
C ASP A 158 3.93 -7.97 24.05
N LYS A 159 5.10 -8.59 24.23
CA LYS A 159 6.39 -7.90 24.16
C LYS A 159 6.63 -7.32 22.77
N LEU A 160 6.46 -8.11 21.71
CA LEU A 160 6.62 -7.64 20.33
C LEU A 160 5.65 -6.51 20.02
N ARG A 161 4.39 -6.60 20.47
CA ARG A 161 3.39 -5.55 20.29
C ARG A 161 3.81 -4.23 20.96
N LYS A 162 4.24 -4.28 22.22
CA LYS A 162 4.74 -3.10 22.94
C LYS A 162 5.94 -2.46 22.24
N GLU A 163 6.84 -3.27 21.68
CA GLU A 163 7.99 -2.77 20.92
C GLU A 163 7.58 -2.11 19.60
N ILE A 164 6.54 -2.63 18.93
CA ILE A 164 5.96 -2.01 17.73
C ILE A 164 5.33 -0.66 18.11
N ASP A 165 4.53 -0.61 19.17
CA ASP A 165 3.84 0.61 19.61
C ASP A 165 4.83 1.70 20.07
N ALA A 166 5.97 1.31 20.63
CA ALA A 166 7.05 2.21 21.03
C ALA A 166 7.98 2.62 19.88
N ALA A 167 7.88 1.99 18.70
CA ALA A 167 8.76 2.28 17.59
C ALA A 167 8.39 3.61 16.91
N ASN A 168 9.37 4.49 16.77
CA ASN A 168 9.25 5.72 15.99
C ASN A 168 10.20 5.67 14.79
N PRO A 169 9.72 5.91 13.55
CA PRO A 169 8.33 6.03 13.12
C PRO A 169 7.58 4.69 12.97
N LEU A 170 6.26 4.72 13.18
CA LEU A 170 5.35 3.58 13.01
C LEU A 170 5.14 3.25 11.51
N PRO A 171 5.22 1.96 11.12
CA PRO A 171 4.95 1.52 9.74
C PRO A 171 3.57 1.88 9.19
N GLY A 172 2.55 2.03 10.05
CA GLY A 172 1.17 2.30 9.63
C GLY A 172 0.81 3.77 9.41
N ALA A 173 1.66 4.72 9.82
CA ALA A 173 1.27 6.13 9.93
C ALA A 173 1.31 6.93 8.61
N GLN A 174 1.77 6.37 7.49
CA GLN A 174 2.08 7.15 6.27
C GLN A 174 1.40 6.68 4.98
N MET A 175 0.45 5.76 5.05
CA MET A 175 -0.35 5.42 3.87
C MET A 175 -1.49 6.42 3.58
N VAL A 176 -1.62 7.50 4.37
CA VAL A 176 -2.78 8.44 4.32
C VAL A 176 -2.36 9.92 4.51
N THR A 177 -1.14 10.30 4.15
CA THR A 177 -0.76 11.73 4.05
C THR A 177 -0.19 12.03 2.70
#